data_AF-A0A1E3GPE4-F1
#
_entry.id   AF-A0A1E3GPE4-F1
#
_cell.length_a   1.000
_cell.length_b   1.000
_cell.length_c   1.000
_cell.angle_alpha   90.00
_cell.angle_beta   90.00
_cell.angle_gamma   90.00
#
_symmetry.space_group_name_H-M   'P 1'
#
loop_
_entity.id
_entity.type
_entity.pdbx_description
1 polymer ?
#
loop_
_entity_poly.entity_id
_entity_poly.type
_entity_poly.pdbx_seq_one_letter_code
_entity_poly.pdbx_strand_id
1 'polypeptide(L)'
;MQLRCAGRSTVLSSDDGRTFTGRLEGLDVAPWWPATHGDQPLYPVTAEAGDITIDLARTGFRRIAVDRGPDGRGFGLVVNGVPVFCRGACWTNADIVRLPGTRDDYAPLLRMAAAAGMNMIRVGGTMLYESPAFFALCDELG
;
A
#
# COMPACT_ATOMS: atom_id res chain seq x y z
N MET A 1 -11.88 8.55 -22.04
CA MET A 1 -11.76 8.00 -20.67
C MET A 1 -10.94 8.99 -19.85
N GLN A 2 -11.29 9.23 -18.58
CA GLN A 2 -10.55 10.11 -17.68
C GLN A 2 -10.07 9.33 -16.47
N LEU A 3 -8.88 9.64 -15.97
CA LEU A 3 -8.35 9.13 -14.71
C LEU A 3 -8.59 10.20 -13.63
N ARG A 4 -9.08 9.82 -12.46
CA ARG A 4 -9.24 10.70 -11.29
C ARG A 4 -8.52 10.16 -10.06
N CYS A 5 -7.94 11.07 -9.29
CA CYS A 5 -7.39 10.80 -7.96
C CYS A 5 -7.25 12.12 -7.21
N ALA A 6 -7.53 12.11 -5.89
CA ALA A 6 -7.31 13.26 -4.99
C ALA A 6 -7.85 14.60 -5.55
N GLY A 7 -9.09 14.60 -6.06
CA GLY A 7 -9.76 15.80 -6.59
C GLY A 7 -9.22 16.32 -7.93
N ARG A 8 -8.23 15.66 -8.54
CA ARG A 8 -7.70 15.99 -9.87
C ARG A 8 -8.11 14.95 -10.90
N SER A 9 -8.10 15.34 -12.18
CA SER A 9 -8.31 14.42 -13.30
C SER A 9 -7.40 14.70 -14.49
N THR A 10 -7.17 13.67 -15.31
CA THR A 10 -6.51 13.77 -16.61
C THR A 10 -7.24 12.91 -17.63
N VAL A 11 -7.16 13.30 -18.90
CA VAL A 11 -7.62 12.45 -20.00
C VAL A 11 -6.62 11.31 -20.20
N LEU A 12 -7.13 10.10 -20.43
CA LEU A 12 -6.35 8.95 -20.83
C LEU A 12 -6.31 8.85 -22.35
N SER A 13 -5.12 8.58 -22.91
CA SER A 13 -4.90 8.30 -24.34
C SER A 13 -4.71 6.80 -24.58
N SER A 14 -5.03 6.33 -25.78
CA SER A 14 -4.84 4.95 -26.19
C SER A 14 -4.48 4.87 -27.67
N ASP A 15 -3.49 4.04 -28.02
CA ASP A 15 -3.03 3.84 -29.40
C ASP A 15 -3.65 2.59 -30.05
N ASP A 16 -4.09 1.62 -29.24
CA ASP A 16 -4.62 0.32 -29.67
C ASP A 16 -6.10 0.09 -29.29
N GLY A 17 -6.71 1.05 -28.60
CA GLY A 17 -8.06 0.97 -28.05
C GLY A 17 -8.23 -0.01 -26.89
N ARG A 18 -7.14 -0.62 -26.40
CA ARG A 18 -7.14 -1.63 -25.32
C ARG A 18 -6.37 -1.16 -24.09
N THR A 19 -5.28 -0.44 -24.31
CA THR A 19 -4.40 0.08 -23.28
C THR A 19 -4.56 1.58 -23.20
N PHE A 20 -4.97 2.07 -22.03
CA PHE A 20 -5.14 3.50 -21.78
C PHE A 20 -4.05 3.98 -20.83
N THR A 21 -3.35 5.05 -21.22
CA THR A 21 -2.26 5.64 -20.43
C THR A 21 -2.53 7.12 -20.18
N GLY A 22 -2.14 7.61 -19.02
CA GLY A 22 -2.14 9.03 -18.71
C GLY A 22 -1.31 9.32 -17.47
N ARG A 23 -1.02 10.61 -17.27
CA ARG A 23 -0.18 11.09 -16.18
C ARG A 23 -0.94 12.17 -15.42
N LEU A 24 -1.08 11.97 -14.11
CA LEU A 24 -1.69 12.92 -13.21
C LEU A 24 -0.59 13.51 -12.33
N GLU A 25 -0.46 14.84 -12.31
CA GLU A 25 0.60 15.54 -11.60
C GLU A 25 0.05 16.62 -10.66
N GLY A 26 0.92 17.13 -9.78
CA GLY A 26 0.59 18.21 -8.86
C GLY A 26 -0.57 17.85 -7.92
N LEU A 27 -0.71 16.59 -7.55
CA LEU A 27 -1.70 16.14 -6.59
C LEU A 27 -1.45 16.79 -5.22
N ASP A 28 -2.50 17.31 -4.61
CA ASP A 28 -2.47 17.78 -3.23
C ASP A 28 -2.88 16.62 -2.33
N VAL A 29 -1.87 15.90 -1.84
CA VAL A 29 -2.04 14.66 -1.08
C VAL A 29 -1.23 14.70 0.21
N ALA A 30 -1.85 14.24 1.29
CA ALA A 30 -1.13 13.95 2.52
C ALA A 30 -0.32 12.65 2.34
N PRO A 31 0.93 12.60 2.84
CA PRO A 31 1.73 11.40 2.75
C PRO A 31 1.18 10.29 3.65
N TRP A 32 1.24 9.06 3.15
CA TRP A 32 0.96 7.85 3.92
C TRP A 32 2.16 7.51 4.82
N TRP A 33 1.89 7.15 6.08
CA TRP A 33 2.90 6.78 7.07
C TRP A 33 2.68 5.38 7.65
N PRO A 34 3.77 4.67 8.05
CA PRO A 34 3.65 3.48 8.88
C PRO A 34 2.94 3.79 10.21
N ALA A 35 2.38 2.76 10.84
CA ALA A 35 1.49 2.82 12.03
C ALA A 35 2.03 3.65 13.21
N THR A 36 3.34 3.90 13.24
CA THR A 36 4.07 4.54 14.33
C THR A 36 4.52 5.96 14.02
N HIS A 37 4.26 6.48 12.81
CA HIS A 37 4.82 7.74 12.31
C HIS A 37 3.79 8.76 11.79
N GLY A 38 2.50 8.41 11.78
CA GLY A 38 1.43 9.31 11.36
C GLY A 38 0.21 8.56 10.87
N ASP A 39 -0.63 9.26 10.11
CA ASP A 39 -1.85 8.70 9.54
C ASP A 39 -1.59 7.94 8.22
N GLN A 40 -2.58 7.15 7.81
CA GLN A 40 -2.59 6.33 6.61
C GLN A 40 -3.58 6.85 5.55
N PRO A 41 -3.45 8.09 5.01
CA PRO A 41 -4.33 8.57 3.95
C PRO A 41 -4.25 7.66 2.70
N LEU A 42 -5.40 7.16 2.28
CA LEU A 42 -5.56 6.34 1.09
C LEU A 42 -6.55 7.01 0.13
N TYR A 43 -6.09 7.28 -1.08
CA TYR A 43 -6.86 7.98 -2.11
C TYR A 43 -7.42 6.99 -3.13
N PRO A 44 -8.73 7.04 -3.45
CA PRO A 44 -9.27 6.26 -4.54
C PRO A 44 -8.70 6.76 -5.87
N VAL A 45 -8.30 5.81 -6.70
CA VAL A 45 -7.92 6.04 -8.10
C VAL A 45 -9.01 5.41 -8.95
N THR A 46 -9.70 6.22 -9.73
CA THR A 46 -10.82 5.77 -10.55
C THR A 46 -10.62 6.16 -12.00
N ALA A 47 -11.22 5.39 -12.90
CA ALA A 47 -11.36 5.79 -14.29
C ALA A 47 -12.82 5.99 -14.66
N GLU A 48 -13.08 7.04 -15.43
CA GLU A 48 -14.40 7.40 -15.94
C GLU A 48 -14.45 7.13 -17.45
N ALA A 49 -15.40 6.30 -17.86
CA ALA A 49 -15.68 5.95 -19.25
C ALA A 49 -17.16 6.23 -19.56
N GLY A 50 -17.45 7.48 -19.96
CA GLY A 50 -18.83 7.95 -20.07
C GLY A 50 -19.47 8.01 -18.68
N ASP A 51 -20.62 7.34 -18.51
CA ASP A 51 -21.34 7.28 -17.24
C ASP A 51 -20.84 6.16 -16.30
N ILE A 52 -19.83 5.38 -16.73
CA ILE A 52 -19.26 4.29 -15.95
C ILE A 52 -18.04 4.79 -15.17
N THR A 53 -18.05 4.59 -13.85
CA THR A 53 -16.88 4.75 -12.98
C THR A 53 -16.30 3.38 -12.65
N ILE A 54 -14.99 3.23 -12.83
CA ILE A 54 -14.24 1.99 -12.60
C ILE A 54 -13.24 2.26 -11.47
N ASP A 55 -13.33 1.49 -10.38
CA ASP A 55 -12.34 1.54 -9.30
C ASP A 55 -11.06 0.82 -9.74
N LEU A 56 -9.95 1.56 -9.81
CA LEU A 56 -8.66 1.00 -10.23
C LEU A 56 -7.80 0.59 -9.03
N ALA A 57 -7.75 1.45 -8.00
CA ALA A 57 -6.94 1.22 -6.81
C ALA A 57 -7.34 2.15 -5.66
N ARG A 58 -6.85 1.84 -4.46
CA ARG A 58 -6.71 2.80 -3.36
C ARG A 58 -5.21 2.96 -3.10
N THR A 59 -4.70 4.19 -3.10
CA THR A 59 -3.25 4.43 -3.04
C THR A 59 -2.87 5.37 -1.90
N GLY A 60 -1.88 4.96 -1.11
CA GLY A 60 -1.17 5.82 -0.18
C GLY A 60 0.09 6.35 -0.83
N PHE A 61 0.27 7.67 -0.87
CA PHE A 61 1.45 8.30 -1.46
C PHE A 61 2.58 8.34 -0.44
N ARG A 62 3.70 7.67 -0.73
CA ARG A 62 4.90 7.72 0.12
C ARG A 62 6.17 7.55 -0.69
N ARG A 63 7.29 7.97 -0.12
CA ARG A 63 8.64 7.63 -0.60
C ARG A 63 9.25 6.62 0.36
N ILE A 64 9.81 5.54 -0.17
CA ILE A 64 10.55 4.54 0.60
C ILE A 64 11.94 4.47 0.00
N ALA A 65 12.96 4.57 0.86
CA ALA A 65 14.36 4.44 0.48
C ALA A 65 15.09 3.54 1.47
N VAL A 66 16.22 3.00 1.03
CA VAL A 66 17.15 2.25 1.88
C VAL A 66 18.35 3.15 2.16
N ASP A 67 18.59 3.43 3.44
CA ASP A 67 19.83 4.01 3.93
C ASP A 67 20.88 2.91 4.08
N ARG A 68 22.01 3.08 3.39
CA ARG A 68 23.15 2.16 3.39
C ARG A 68 24.25 2.58 4.38
N GLY A 69 24.06 3.69 5.10
CA GLY A 69 25.05 4.24 6.02
C GLY A 69 26.33 4.73 5.32
N PRO A 70 27.28 5.27 6.11
CA PRO A 70 28.51 5.86 5.56
C PRO A 70 29.42 4.87 4.84
N ASP A 71 29.40 3.59 5.22
CA ASP A 71 30.23 2.53 4.64
C ASP A 71 29.53 1.77 3.50
N GLY A 72 28.27 2.12 3.18
CA GLY A 72 27.48 1.51 2.13
C GLY A 72 26.95 0.10 2.45
N ARG A 73 27.18 -0.43 3.65
CA ARG A 73 26.82 -1.82 4.02
C ARG A 73 25.61 -1.89 4.95
N GLY A 74 25.10 -0.76 5.41
CA GLY A 74 23.90 -0.67 6.23
C GLY A 74 22.62 -1.07 5.49
N PHE A 75 21.56 -1.23 6.28
CA PHE A 75 20.19 -1.37 5.80
C PHE A 75 19.24 -0.73 6.81
N GLY A 76 18.98 0.56 6.63
CA GLY A 76 17.91 1.28 7.32
C GLY A 76 16.80 1.59 6.34
N LEU A 77 15.54 1.52 6.76
CA LEU A 77 14.45 2.05 5.95
C LEU A 77 14.20 3.52 6.29
N VAL A 78 13.98 4.31 5.24
CA VAL A 78 13.62 5.71 5.34
C VAL A 78 12.29 5.90 4.63
N VAL A 79 11.28 6.37 5.36
CA VAL A 79 9.94 6.64 4.82
C VAL A 79 9.68 8.14 4.87
N ASN A 80 9.35 8.72 3.72
CA ASN A 80 9.11 10.16 3.55
C ASN A 80 10.27 11.03 4.10
N GLY A 81 11.51 10.53 4.02
CA GLY A 81 12.70 11.22 4.52
C GLY A 81 13.02 10.98 6.00
N VAL A 82 12.19 10.23 6.73
CA VAL A 82 12.39 9.93 8.15
C VAL A 82 12.88 8.48 8.32
N PRO A 83 14.01 8.24 9.03
CA PRO A 83 14.45 6.88 9.37
C PRO A 83 13.41 6.14 10.22
N VAL A 84 13.09 4.91 9.83
CA VAL A 84 12.11 4.05 10.51
C VAL A 84 12.81 2.84 11.10
N PHE A 85 12.76 2.71 12.43
CA PHE A 85 13.14 1.47 13.10
C PHE A 85 12.04 0.43 12.91
N CYS A 86 12.33 -0.61 12.15
CA CYS A 86 11.38 -1.65 11.77
C CYS A 86 11.16 -2.62 12.94
N ARG A 87 9.94 -2.67 13.45
CA ARG A 87 9.51 -3.52 14.57
C ARG A 87 8.34 -4.37 14.08
N GLY A 88 8.45 -5.68 14.21
CA GLY A 88 7.53 -6.55 13.50
C GLY A 88 7.72 -8.02 13.76
N ALA A 89 7.01 -8.80 12.96
CA ALA A 89 7.05 -10.25 12.96
C ALA A 89 7.14 -10.81 11.52
N CYS A 90 7.57 -12.07 11.42
CA CYS A 90 7.40 -12.84 10.19
C CYS A 90 5.98 -13.41 10.17
N TRP A 91 5.29 -13.25 9.04
CA TRP A 91 3.96 -13.76 8.81
C TRP A 91 4.00 -15.11 8.10
N THR A 92 3.15 -16.02 8.54
CA THR A 92 3.03 -17.37 7.98
C THR A 92 1.72 -17.52 7.20
N ASN A 93 0.59 -17.58 7.91
CA ASN A 93 -0.75 -17.68 7.34
C ASN A 93 -1.79 -17.41 8.44
N ALA A 94 -2.95 -16.84 8.09
CA ALA A 94 -4.06 -16.68 9.05
C ALA A 94 -4.87 -17.98 9.25
N ASP A 95 -5.01 -18.78 8.20
CA ASP A 95 -5.76 -20.05 8.21
C ASP A 95 -4.98 -21.08 7.40
N ILE A 96 -4.60 -22.20 8.02
CA ILE A 96 -3.77 -23.25 7.40
C ILE A 96 -4.59 -24.21 6.53
N VAL A 97 -5.91 -24.23 6.70
CA VAL A 97 -6.81 -25.12 5.98
C VAL A 97 -7.33 -24.45 4.72
N ARG A 98 -7.68 -23.15 4.79
CA ARG A 98 -8.29 -22.42 3.66
C ARG A 98 -7.31 -21.88 2.64
N LEU A 99 -6.16 -21.35 3.09
CA LEU A 99 -5.03 -20.83 2.29
C LEU A 99 -5.39 -20.22 0.90
N PRO A 100 -5.31 -18.88 0.66
CA PRO A 100 -5.16 -17.74 1.57
C PRO A 100 -6.44 -17.40 2.34
N GLY A 101 -6.30 -16.63 3.42
CA GLY A 101 -7.40 -16.20 4.28
C GLY A 101 -8.31 -15.12 3.67
N THR A 102 -9.45 -14.92 4.32
CA THR A 102 -10.36 -13.81 4.08
C THR A 102 -9.96 -12.59 4.93
N ARG A 103 -10.55 -11.43 4.65
CA ARG A 103 -10.34 -10.21 5.45
C ARG A 103 -10.62 -10.44 6.93
N ASP A 104 -11.65 -11.21 7.27
CA ASP A 104 -12.05 -11.49 8.64
C ASP A 104 -11.04 -12.39 9.37
N ASP A 105 -10.33 -13.25 8.63
CA ASP A 105 -9.27 -14.08 9.19
C ASP A 105 -8.02 -13.22 9.52
N TYR A 106 -7.71 -12.22 8.69
CA TYR A 106 -6.53 -11.35 8.88
C TYR A 106 -6.75 -10.22 9.89
N ALA A 107 -7.92 -9.58 9.89
CA ALA A 107 -8.15 -8.32 10.59
C ALA A 107 -7.84 -8.39 12.11
N PRO A 108 -8.21 -9.45 12.85
CA PRO A 108 -7.87 -9.56 14.26
C PRO A 108 -6.36 -9.60 14.49
N LEU A 109 -5.62 -10.34 13.67
CA LEU A 109 -4.17 -10.54 13.80
C LEU A 109 -3.40 -9.26 13.46
N LEU A 110 -3.75 -8.61 12.34
CA LEU A 110 -3.07 -7.38 11.90
C LEU A 110 -3.37 -6.19 12.82
N ARG A 111 -4.61 -6.05 13.30
CA ARG A 111 -4.94 -5.03 14.31
C ARG A 111 -4.19 -5.25 15.61
N MET A 112 -4.05 -6.49 16.04
CA MET A 112 -3.25 -6.83 17.23
C MET A 112 -1.78 -6.47 17.03
N ALA A 113 -1.20 -6.78 15.87
CA ALA A 113 0.17 -6.40 15.54
C ALA A 113 0.38 -4.87 15.57
N ALA A 114 -0.51 -4.10 14.93
CA ALA A 114 -0.48 -2.65 14.96
C ALA A 114 -0.62 -2.09 16.39
N ALA A 115 -1.56 -2.62 17.18
CA ALA A 115 -1.76 -2.23 18.58
C ALA A 115 -0.55 -2.58 19.47
N ALA A 116 0.22 -3.60 19.12
CA ALA A 116 1.48 -3.95 19.77
C ALA A 116 2.66 -3.04 19.37
N GLY A 117 2.42 -2.02 18.53
CA GLY A 117 3.44 -1.07 18.07
C GLY A 117 4.33 -1.60 16.95
N MET A 118 3.91 -2.67 16.26
CA MET A 118 4.57 -3.12 15.04
C MET A 118 4.30 -2.14 13.90
N ASN A 119 5.28 -1.98 13.01
CA ASN A 119 5.22 -1.12 11.82
C ASN A 119 5.75 -1.82 10.56
N MET A 120 5.94 -3.13 10.65
CA MET A 120 6.34 -3.98 9.54
C MET A 120 5.89 -5.42 9.79
N ILE A 121 5.34 -6.04 8.75
CA ILE A 121 5.14 -7.48 8.70
C ILE A 121 5.96 -8.03 7.53
N ARG A 122 6.77 -9.06 7.78
CA ARG A 122 7.52 -9.75 6.74
C ARG A 122 6.74 -10.99 6.29
N VAL A 123 6.22 -10.97 5.06
CA VAL A 123 5.66 -12.19 4.44
C VAL A 123 6.82 -13.13 4.09
N GLY A 124 6.83 -14.32 4.69
CA GLY A 124 7.86 -15.33 4.45
C GLY A 124 7.78 -15.92 3.04
N GLY A 125 8.92 -16.32 2.47
CA GLY A 125 8.99 -16.96 1.15
C GLY A 125 8.69 -18.47 1.14
N THR A 126 8.30 -19.03 2.28
CA THR A 126 8.05 -20.48 2.44
C THR A 126 6.58 -20.85 2.30
N MET A 127 5.68 -19.86 2.24
CA MET A 127 4.23 -20.05 2.17
C MET A 127 3.67 -19.36 0.91
N LEU A 128 2.35 -19.20 0.84
CA LEU A 128 1.66 -18.53 -0.26
C LEU A 128 1.72 -17.01 -0.11
N TYR A 129 1.58 -16.30 -1.23
CA TYR A 129 1.20 -14.90 -1.20
C TYR A 129 -0.21 -14.79 -0.60
N GLU A 130 -0.39 -13.81 0.30
CA GLU A 130 -1.70 -13.57 0.90
C GLU A 130 -2.66 -12.88 -0.09
N SER A 131 -3.95 -12.90 0.24
CA SER A 131 -4.96 -12.32 -0.64
C SER A 131 -4.89 -10.77 -0.63
N PRO A 132 -5.48 -10.09 -1.63
CA PRO A 132 -5.55 -8.62 -1.66
C PRO A 132 -6.12 -8.00 -0.37
N ALA A 133 -6.98 -8.72 0.36
CA ALA A 133 -7.53 -8.27 1.63
C ALA A 133 -6.46 -8.07 2.73
N PHE A 134 -5.41 -8.90 2.75
CA PHE A 134 -4.27 -8.76 3.66
C PHE A 134 -3.54 -7.45 3.39
N PHE A 135 -3.16 -7.20 2.14
CA PHE A 135 -2.43 -5.99 1.76
C PHE A 135 -3.25 -4.73 1.97
N ALA A 136 -4.56 -4.76 1.67
CA ALA A 136 -5.46 -3.65 1.95
C ALA A 136 -5.58 -3.35 3.46
N LEU A 137 -5.56 -4.36 4.33
CA LEU A 137 -5.50 -4.16 5.78
C LEU A 137 -4.17 -3.54 6.21
N CYS A 138 -3.04 -3.98 5.67
CA CYS A 138 -1.74 -3.36 5.93
C CYS A 138 -1.72 -1.89 5.46
N ASP A 139 -2.27 -1.60 4.28
CA ASP A 139 -2.39 -0.22 3.79
C ASP A 139 -3.23 0.66 4.74
N GLU A 140 -4.28 0.11 5.34
CA GLU A 140 -5.16 0.84 6.27
C GLU A 140 -4.57 0.98 7.68
N LEU A 141 -3.73 0.03 8.11
CA LEU A 141 -3.19 -0.03 9.48
C LEU A 141 -1.80 0.58 9.62
N GLY A 142 -1.06 0.77 8.52
CA GLY A 142 0.31 1.28 8.55
C GLY A 142 1.35 0.17 8.74
#